data_AF-A0A8X6NP28-F1
#
_entry.id   AF-A0A8X6NP28-F1
#
_cell.length_a   1.000
_cell.length_b   1.000
_cell.length_c   1.000
_cell.angle_alpha   90.00
_cell.angle_beta   90.00
_cell.angle_gamma   90.00
#
_symmetry.space_group_name_H-M   'P 1'
#
loop_
_entity.id
_entity.type
_entity.pdbx_description
1 polymer ?
#
loop_
_entity_poly.entity_id
_entity_poly.type
_entity_poly.pdbx_seq_one_letter_code
_entity_poly.pdbx_strand_id
1 'polypeptide(L)'
;MILTLEYRNCCFAARLYGQEVKCLAYADDLLLLGQSPVDLQDNINSICGVAALAGLRFKPSKCASLSFNYTGNKRSIDDASFLVAGTRIRNIKGQEAYKYLGVRVGLSYKQDNTEFFQGITRDVKLVAASPLAPWQKLTAIRAHVLSRAEFLCRNSHIQKRDVADLDKTLISTGKRILNLPTRANVNLVHLSTNKGGAALPHFRALLDVHAISHVFRLLASDDQLTSDVAFAGLRGVVRKKILRDPTPSECAEFLNGNKAGDFARESGDLSTLWSRARQAADRLFKFIKFSWTFNEELGCFNLNIYRSPNPVCVVPSTAGLVARLLRDDMESFYIKQLSSLVDQGKTVEVFSQHPASNHFLQAGDITRFCDWNFIHRARLGCLQLNATMRFSKRNPKCRKCGYVRETIPHVLNHCKPHSDAWKRRHDAIQNRVARAISSSVGSVSINKKFPGIAQTLIPDMVLTKKSGEVFVIDFTVAFEDRLSSFAKARQGKIDKYLPIVEHLRREGKVAHVDAIVVGSLGSWDPSNDAALAQRGVSKKYAKLMWKLICSDTIRWSRDIYIQHLTDKKQY
;
A
#
# COMPACT_ATOMS: atom_id res chain seq x y z
N MET A 1 -13.40 33.89 -1.14
CA MET A 1 -13.21 34.36 -2.54
C MET A 1 -14.50 34.15 -3.34
N ILE A 2 -14.76 34.88 -4.44
CA ILE A 2 -15.86 34.53 -5.37
C ILE A 2 -15.30 34.27 -6.77
N LEU A 3 -15.49 33.05 -7.27
CA LEU A 3 -15.38 32.75 -8.70
C LEU A 3 -16.81 32.69 -9.26
N THR A 4 -17.11 33.37 -10.34
CA THR A 4 -18.43 33.32 -10.99
C THR A 4 -18.33 32.65 -12.35
N LEU A 5 -19.25 31.74 -12.66
CA LEU A 5 -19.36 31.07 -13.95
C LEU A 5 -20.70 31.45 -14.57
N GLU A 6 -20.66 32.10 -15.72
CA GLU A 6 -21.85 32.48 -16.49
C GLU A 6 -21.96 31.62 -17.75
N TYR A 7 -23.16 31.11 -18.00
CA TYR A 7 -23.50 30.32 -19.18
C TYR A 7 -24.65 31.01 -19.94
N ARG A 8 -24.51 31.34 -21.23
CA ARG A 8 -25.68 31.68 -22.07
C ARG A 8 -25.88 30.71 -23.25
N ASN A 9 -27.14 30.57 -23.68
CA ASN A 9 -27.59 29.77 -24.82
C ASN A 9 -27.13 28.30 -24.82
N CYS A 10 -26.98 27.72 -23.64
CA CYS A 10 -26.86 26.29 -23.46
C CYS A 10 -28.13 25.84 -22.72
N CYS A 11 -28.78 24.77 -23.16
CA CYS A 11 -29.97 24.19 -22.50
C CYS A 11 -29.71 23.69 -21.05
N PHE A 12 -28.58 24.08 -20.45
CA PHE A 12 -27.91 23.56 -19.26
C PHE A 12 -27.41 24.67 -18.31
N ALA A 13 -27.72 25.95 -18.56
CA ALA A 13 -27.32 27.03 -17.67
C ALA A 13 -28.06 26.89 -16.32
N ALA A 14 -27.33 26.80 -15.22
CA ALA A 14 -27.72 26.37 -13.86
C ALA A 14 -28.32 24.96 -13.70
N ARG A 15 -28.57 24.18 -14.78
CA ARG A 15 -29.02 22.79 -14.69
C ARG A 15 -27.92 21.81 -15.11
N LEU A 16 -27.13 21.29 -14.16
CA LEU A 16 -26.18 20.22 -14.44
C LEU A 16 -26.94 18.90 -14.56
N TYR A 17 -27.02 18.34 -15.77
CA TYR A 17 -27.79 17.12 -16.05
C TYR A 17 -29.27 17.19 -15.59
N GLY A 18 -29.89 18.37 -15.69
CA GLY A 18 -31.28 18.59 -15.27
C GLY A 18 -31.45 19.03 -13.82
N GLN A 19 -30.39 18.99 -13.00
CA GLN A 19 -30.40 19.39 -11.60
C GLN A 19 -29.94 20.83 -11.40
N GLU A 20 -30.69 21.62 -10.66
CA GLU A 20 -30.37 23.03 -10.44
C GLU A 20 -29.22 23.20 -9.44
N VAL A 21 -28.09 23.75 -9.91
CA VAL A 21 -26.91 24.05 -9.09
C VAL A 21 -26.62 25.54 -9.18
N LYS A 22 -26.73 26.25 -8.05
CA LYS A 22 -26.53 27.72 -7.98
C LYS A 22 -25.19 28.12 -7.37
N CYS A 23 -24.65 27.29 -6.48
CA CYS A 23 -23.44 27.60 -5.73
C CYS A 23 -22.66 26.32 -5.40
N LEU A 24 -21.33 26.40 -5.43
CA LEU A 24 -20.42 25.46 -4.80
C LEU A 24 -19.59 26.24 -3.78
N ALA A 25 -19.57 25.80 -2.53
CA ALA A 25 -18.91 26.51 -1.44
C ALA A 25 -17.85 25.63 -0.76
N TYR A 26 -16.72 26.23 -0.40
CA TYR A 26 -15.69 25.63 0.43
C TYR A 26 -15.07 26.69 1.35
N ALA A 27 -15.45 26.65 2.63
CA ALA A 27 -15.12 27.70 3.60
C ALA A 27 -15.51 29.11 3.07
N ASP A 28 -14.55 30.02 2.89
CA ASP A 28 -14.80 31.37 2.36
C ASP A 28 -14.81 31.43 0.82
N ASP A 29 -14.40 30.35 0.14
CA ASP A 29 -14.35 30.25 -1.32
C ASP A 29 -15.72 29.82 -1.87
N LEU A 30 -16.34 30.71 -2.64
CA LEU A 30 -17.63 30.50 -3.29
C LEU A 30 -17.45 30.45 -4.80
N LEU A 31 -18.15 29.54 -5.44
CA LEU A 31 -18.31 29.44 -6.88
C LEU A 31 -19.79 29.58 -7.23
N LEU A 32 -20.16 30.70 -7.84
CA LEU A 32 -21.54 31.01 -8.18
C LEU A 32 -21.81 30.69 -9.65
N LEU A 33 -22.97 30.09 -9.91
CA LEU A 33 -23.44 29.72 -11.23
C LEU A 33 -24.69 30.54 -11.55
N GLY A 34 -24.76 31.16 -12.73
CA GLY A 34 -25.92 31.92 -13.17
C GLY A 34 -26.29 31.65 -14.62
N GLN A 35 -27.57 31.83 -14.94
CA GLN A 35 -28.15 31.58 -16.27
C GLN A 35 -28.07 32.78 -17.21
N SER A 36 -27.84 33.97 -16.65
CA SER A 36 -27.65 35.22 -17.38
C SER A 36 -26.76 36.17 -16.57
N PRO A 37 -26.23 37.25 -17.17
CA PRO A 37 -25.44 38.25 -16.43
C PRO A 37 -26.24 38.87 -15.30
N VAL A 38 -27.52 39.13 -15.55
CA VAL A 38 -28.42 39.78 -14.59
C VAL A 38 -28.62 38.86 -13.39
N ASP A 39 -29.01 37.60 -13.64
CA ASP A 39 -29.18 36.58 -12.61
C ASP A 39 -27.89 36.38 -11.79
N LEU A 40 -26.74 36.25 -12.45
CA LEU A 40 -25.47 36.07 -11.74
C LEU A 40 -25.07 37.31 -10.92
N GLN A 41 -25.33 38.52 -11.42
CA GLN A 41 -25.09 39.75 -10.68
C GLN A 41 -26.02 39.89 -9.47
N ASP A 42 -27.29 39.52 -9.60
CA ASP A 42 -28.26 39.52 -8.50
C ASP A 42 -27.87 38.53 -7.40
N ASN A 43 -27.38 37.35 -7.80
CA ASN A 43 -26.83 36.36 -6.87
C ASN A 43 -25.56 36.88 -6.14
N ILE A 44 -24.66 37.56 -6.85
CA ILE A 44 -23.49 38.22 -6.24
C ILE A 44 -23.92 39.29 -5.23
N ASN A 45 -24.88 40.14 -5.60
CA ASN A 45 -25.38 41.22 -4.76
C ASN A 45 -26.01 40.67 -3.48
N SER A 46 -26.85 39.64 -3.61
CA SER A 46 -27.51 38.97 -2.49
C SER A 46 -26.49 38.39 -1.49
N ILE A 47 -25.48 37.69 -2.00
CA ILE A 47 -24.41 37.12 -1.17
C ILE A 47 -23.55 38.20 -0.52
N CYS A 48 -23.26 39.29 -1.23
CA CYS A 48 -22.56 40.44 -0.64
C CYS A 48 -23.38 41.08 0.49
N GLY A 49 -24.71 41.19 0.32
CA GLY A 49 -25.62 41.69 1.36
C GLY A 49 -25.61 40.80 2.60
N VAL A 50 -25.76 39.48 2.43
CA VAL A 50 -25.70 38.52 3.54
C VAL A 50 -24.34 38.54 4.24
N ALA A 51 -23.24 38.59 3.49
CA ALA A 51 -21.91 38.69 4.06
C ALA A 51 -21.74 39.98 4.87
N ALA A 52 -22.27 41.11 4.38
CA ALA A 52 -22.22 42.38 5.08
C ALA A 52 -22.99 42.36 6.41
N LEU A 53 -24.15 41.68 6.46
CA LEU A 53 -24.89 41.46 7.71
C LEU A 53 -24.08 40.68 8.75
N ALA A 54 -23.20 39.78 8.30
CA ALA A 54 -22.28 39.03 9.14
C ALA A 54 -20.96 39.79 9.44
N GLY A 55 -20.83 41.06 9.03
CA GLY A 55 -19.61 41.86 9.18
C GLY A 55 -18.47 41.46 8.24
N LEU A 56 -18.74 40.61 7.23
CA LEU A 56 -17.77 40.13 6.25
C LEU A 56 -17.82 40.96 4.97
N ARG A 57 -16.68 41.04 4.26
CA ARG A 57 -16.60 41.67 2.93
C ARG A 57 -15.74 40.83 2.00
N PHE A 58 -16.22 40.61 0.78
CA PHE A 58 -15.42 39.98 -0.26
C PHE A 58 -14.36 40.95 -0.78
N LYS A 59 -13.16 40.44 -1.07
CA LYS A 59 -12.06 41.22 -1.66
C LYS A 59 -12.13 41.12 -3.19
N PRO A 60 -12.54 42.19 -3.92
CA PRO A 60 -12.76 42.10 -5.38
C PRO A 60 -11.51 41.70 -6.16
N SER A 61 -10.31 42.06 -5.68
CA SER A 61 -9.04 41.67 -6.31
C SER A 61 -8.74 40.17 -6.24
N LYS A 62 -9.45 39.44 -5.37
CA LYS A 62 -9.42 37.99 -5.29
C LYS A 62 -10.63 37.37 -6.00
N CYS A 63 -11.54 38.13 -6.57
CA CYS A 63 -12.70 37.58 -7.27
C CYS A 63 -12.47 37.57 -8.78
N ALA A 64 -13.08 36.61 -9.47
CA ALA A 64 -13.00 36.51 -10.92
C ALA A 64 -14.30 35.95 -11.51
N SER A 65 -14.56 36.23 -12.78
CA SER A 65 -15.68 35.71 -13.55
C SER A 65 -15.20 34.95 -14.78
N LEU A 66 -15.96 33.95 -15.23
CA LEU A 66 -15.75 33.21 -16.46
C LEU A 66 -17.11 33.10 -17.17
N SER A 67 -17.29 33.84 -18.25
CA SER A 67 -18.54 33.87 -19.01
C SER A 67 -18.36 33.26 -20.40
N PHE A 68 -19.31 32.43 -20.81
CA PHE A 68 -19.29 31.82 -22.14
C PHE A 68 -20.67 31.48 -22.68
N ASN A 69 -20.76 31.54 -24.01
CA ASN A 69 -21.94 31.24 -24.79
C ASN A 69 -21.76 29.98 -25.60
N TYR A 70 -22.87 29.29 -25.86
CA TYR A 70 -22.90 28.21 -26.84
C TYR A 70 -23.63 28.65 -28.11
N THR A 71 -22.98 28.42 -29.25
CA THR A 71 -23.60 28.51 -30.57
C THR A 71 -23.44 27.14 -31.22
N GLY A 72 -24.53 26.35 -31.21
CA GLY A 72 -24.48 24.92 -31.52
C GLY A 72 -23.60 24.15 -30.53
N ASN A 73 -22.66 23.33 -31.02
CA ASN A 73 -21.69 22.59 -30.19
C ASN A 73 -20.40 23.39 -29.87
N LYS A 74 -20.28 24.64 -30.32
CA LYS A 74 -19.09 25.47 -30.09
C LYS A 74 -19.31 26.43 -28.91
N ARG A 75 -18.31 26.50 -28.02
CA ARG A 75 -18.24 27.48 -26.93
C ARG A 75 -17.51 28.74 -27.42
N SER A 76 -18.08 29.91 -27.20
CA SER A 76 -17.44 31.22 -27.35
C SER A 76 -17.36 31.92 -26.00
N ILE A 77 -16.28 32.67 -25.76
CA ILE A 77 -16.14 33.47 -24.53
C ILE A 77 -17.04 34.68 -24.64
N ASP A 78 -17.67 35.05 -23.53
CA ASP A 78 -18.45 36.28 -23.39
C ASP A 78 -17.68 37.29 -22.52
N ASP A 79 -17.75 38.57 -22.88
CA ASP A 79 -17.03 39.67 -22.22
C ASP A 79 -17.86 40.32 -21.09
N ALA A 80 -18.90 39.62 -20.62
CA ALA A 80 -19.72 40.07 -19.50
C ALA A 80 -18.88 40.47 -18.27
N SER A 81 -19.27 41.57 -17.62
CA SER A 81 -18.57 42.13 -16.48
C SER A 81 -19.43 42.13 -15.24
N PHE A 82 -18.83 41.75 -14.11
CA PHE A 82 -19.52 41.67 -12.82
C PHE A 82 -18.88 42.60 -11.79
N LEU A 83 -19.70 43.03 -10.83
CA LEU A 83 -19.33 43.89 -9.72
C LEU A 83 -19.43 43.11 -8.41
N VAL A 84 -18.40 43.19 -7.57
CA VAL A 84 -18.43 42.73 -6.18
C VAL A 84 -18.24 43.95 -5.29
N ALA A 85 -19.25 44.25 -4.47
CA ALA A 85 -19.29 45.47 -3.64
C ALA A 85 -18.98 46.75 -4.46
N GLY A 86 -19.59 46.88 -5.64
CA GLY A 86 -19.41 48.03 -6.55
C GLY A 86 -18.09 48.04 -7.34
N THR A 87 -17.17 47.09 -7.10
CA THR A 87 -15.88 47.02 -7.81
C THR A 87 -15.90 45.95 -8.89
N ARG A 88 -15.46 46.29 -10.11
CA ARG A 88 -15.36 45.34 -11.23
C ARG A 88 -14.34 44.24 -10.95
N ILE A 89 -14.74 42.98 -11.12
CA ILE A 89 -13.86 41.81 -10.95
C ILE A 89 -13.22 41.37 -12.27
N ARG A 90 -12.15 40.59 -12.18
CA ARG A 90 -11.42 40.09 -13.35
C ARG A 90 -12.28 39.12 -14.16
N ASN A 91 -12.45 39.34 -15.46
CA ASN A 91 -12.99 38.34 -16.38
C ASN A 91 -11.84 37.45 -16.93
N ILE A 92 -11.98 36.13 -16.80
CA ILE A 92 -11.03 35.11 -17.22
C ILE A 92 -11.22 34.84 -18.72
N LYS A 93 -10.24 35.22 -19.54
CA LYS A 93 -10.27 35.03 -20.99
C LYS A 93 -9.85 33.62 -21.42
N GLY A 94 -10.02 33.30 -22.70
CA GLY A 94 -9.99 31.91 -23.21
C GLY A 94 -8.81 31.01 -22.82
N GLN A 95 -7.57 31.51 -22.90
CA GLN A 95 -6.37 30.76 -22.50
C GLN A 95 -5.96 31.03 -21.05
N GLU A 96 -6.63 31.95 -20.36
CA GLU A 96 -6.35 32.25 -18.98
C GLU A 96 -6.93 31.17 -18.06
N ALA A 97 -6.33 31.04 -16.88
CA ALA A 97 -6.83 30.17 -15.84
C ALA A 97 -6.82 30.88 -14.50
N TYR A 98 -7.77 30.50 -13.67
CA TYR A 98 -7.94 30.99 -12.31
C TYR A 98 -7.67 29.88 -11.31
N LYS A 99 -6.90 30.17 -10.26
CA LYS A 99 -6.59 29.18 -9.23
C LYS A 99 -7.71 29.15 -8.20
N TYR A 100 -8.51 28.09 -8.21
CA TYR A 100 -9.59 27.82 -7.26
C TYR A 100 -9.30 26.52 -6.51
N LEU A 101 -9.25 26.56 -5.18
CA LEU A 101 -8.92 25.39 -4.32
C LEU A 101 -7.64 24.65 -4.74
N GLY A 102 -6.63 25.40 -5.21
CA GLY A 102 -5.36 24.85 -5.67
C GLY A 102 -5.36 24.32 -7.11
N VAL A 103 -6.51 24.21 -7.76
CA VAL A 103 -6.67 23.75 -9.15
C VAL A 103 -6.85 24.94 -10.08
N ARG A 104 -6.25 24.88 -11.28
CA ARG A 104 -6.40 25.92 -12.30
C ARG A 104 -7.66 25.64 -13.14
N VAL A 105 -8.62 26.55 -13.10
CA VAL A 105 -9.90 26.47 -13.82
C VAL A 105 -9.89 27.48 -14.97
N GLY A 106 -10.20 27.04 -16.19
CA GLY A 106 -10.28 27.90 -17.38
C GLY A 106 -11.01 27.19 -18.53
N LEU A 107 -11.52 27.95 -19.50
CA LEU A 107 -12.38 27.45 -20.59
C LEU A 107 -11.65 26.55 -21.59
N SER A 108 -10.48 26.98 -22.05
CA SER A 108 -9.60 26.23 -22.97
C SER A 108 -8.22 25.95 -22.37
N TYR A 109 -8.09 26.11 -21.05
CA TYR A 109 -6.83 25.89 -20.35
C TYR A 109 -6.57 24.38 -20.20
N LYS A 110 -5.58 23.88 -20.94
CA LYS A 110 -5.05 22.54 -20.70
C LYS A 110 -4.05 22.63 -19.56
N GLN A 111 -4.41 22.05 -18.42
CA GLN A 111 -3.49 21.98 -17.28
C GLN A 111 -2.27 21.14 -17.66
N ASP A 112 -1.13 21.80 -17.83
CA ASP A 112 0.16 21.13 -17.94
C ASP A 112 0.67 20.81 -16.54
N ASN A 113 0.66 19.52 -16.19
CA ASN A 113 1.15 19.03 -14.89
C ASN A 113 2.63 18.63 -14.94
N THR A 114 3.30 18.82 -16.08
CA THR A 114 4.68 18.40 -16.31
C THR A 114 5.62 19.04 -15.31
N GLU A 115 5.58 20.36 -15.16
CA GLU A 115 6.44 21.10 -14.21
C GLU A 115 6.23 20.63 -12.77
N PHE A 116 4.97 20.39 -12.37
CA PHE A 116 4.65 19.88 -11.04
C PHE A 116 5.29 18.51 -10.79
N PHE A 117 5.08 17.54 -11.69
CA PHE A 117 5.64 16.19 -11.51
C PHE A 117 7.16 16.14 -11.69
N GLN A 118 7.74 17.04 -12.49
CA GLN A 118 9.18 17.26 -12.54
C GLN A 118 9.71 17.78 -11.19
N GLY A 119 9.01 18.73 -10.57
CA GLY A 119 9.30 19.22 -9.22
C GLY A 119 9.23 18.10 -8.17
N ILE A 120 8.16 17.31 -8.17
CA ILE A 120 8.04 16.12 -7.28
C ILE A 120 9.20 15.15 -7.51
N THR A 121 9.54 14.88 -8.77
CA THR A 121 10.65 13.98 -9.13
C THR A 121 12.00 14.51 -8.64
N ARG A 122 12.23 15.82 -8.74
CA ARG A 122 13.41 16.49 -8.18
C ARG A 122 13.47 16.35 -6.67
N ASP A 123 12.36 16.60 -5.98
CA ASP A 123 12.28 16.52 -4.52
C ASP A 123 12.52 15.09 -4.02
N VAL A 124 12.02 14.06 -4.71
CA VAL A 124 12.35 12.65 -4.42
C VAL A 124 13.86 12.42 -4.49
N LYS A 125 14.52 12.92 -5.55
CA LYS A 125 15.98 12.77 -5.73
C LYS A 125 16.76 13.50 -4.64
N LEU A 126 16.35 14.71 -4.26
CA LEU A 126 16.96 15.50 -3.18
C LEU A 126 16.90 14.77 -1.84
N VAL A 127 15.70 14.31 -1.42
CA VAL A 127 15.55 13.54 -0.18
C VAL A 127 16.40 12.27 -0.23
N ALA A 128 16.43 11.58 -1.35
CA ALA A 128 17.22 10.35 -1.47
C ALA A 128 18.74 10.58 -1.47
N ALA A 129 19.21 11.77 -1.87
CA ALA A 129 20.61 12.20 -1.80
C ALA A 129 21.03 12.74 -0.42
N SER A 130 20.07 13.11 0.44
CA SER A 130 20.34 13.63 1.78
C SER A 130 21.13 12.66 2.69
N PRO A 131 21.73 13.12 3.80
CA PRO A 131 22.42 12.28 4.78
C PRO A 131 21.47 11.47 5.69
N LEU A 132 20.14 11.54 5.47
CA LEU A 132 19.16 10.79 6.26
C LEU A 132 19.40 9.27 6.20
N ALA A 133 19.04 8.59 7.28
CA ALA A 133 19.03 7.13 7.31
C ALA A 133 18.07 6.55 6.26
N PRO A 134 18.30 5.32 5.74
CA PRO A 134 17.46 4.73 4.70
C PRO A 134 15.96 4.73 5.00
N TRP A 135 15.54 4.34 6.21
CA TRP A 135 14.13 4.35 6.63
C TRP A 135 13.57 5.78 6.74
N GLN A 136 14.37 6.74 7.20
CA GLN A 136 13.98 8.16 7.25
C GLN A 136 13.75 8.72 5.84
N LYS A 137 14.60 8.35 4.86
CA LYS A 137 14.41 8.73 3.46
C LYS A 137 13.07 8.23 2.91
N LEU A 138 12.76 6.94 3.13
CA LEU A 138 11.49 6.38 2.69
C LEU A 138 10.30 7.09 3.34
N THR A 139 10.37 7.34 4.65
CA THR A 139 9.32 8.06 5.38
C THR A 139 9.16 9.50 4.89
N ALA A 140 10.26 10.24 4.70
CA ALA A 140 10.21 11.62 4.22
C ALA A 140 9.66 11.73 2.80
N ILE A 141 10.05 10.83 1.89
CA ILE A 141 9.49 10.76 0.54
C ILE A 141 7.98 10.55 0.60
N ARG A 142 7.50 9.57 1.37
CA ARG A 142 6.05 9.26 1.46
C ARG A 142 5.27 10.41 2.11
N ALA A 143 5.72 10.89 3.27
CA ALA A 143 4.97 11.82 4.10
C ALA A 143 4.93 13.25 3.53
N HIS A 144 6.04 13.72 2.94
CA HIS A 144 6.17 15.14 2.55
C HIS A 144 6.20 15.35 1.04
N VAL A 145 6.75 14.40 0.28
CA VAL A 145 6.88 14.56 -1.18
C VAL A 145 5.65 13.99 -1.88
N LEU A 146 5.34 12.71 -1.65
CA LEU A 146 4.29 12.00 -2.38
C LEU A 146 2.88 12.36 -1.93
N SER A 147 2.68 12.81 -0.70
CA SER A 147 1.39 13.33 -0.22
C SER A 147 0.86 14.47 -1.09
N ARG A 148 1.73 15.37 -1.56
CA ARG A 148 1.39 16.45 -2.51
C ARG A 148 0.95 15.91 -3.86
N ALA A 149 1.66 14.90 -4.39
CA ALA A 149 1.32 14.27 -5.66
C ALA A 149 0.01 13.47 -5.58
N GLU A 150 -0.22 12.75 -4.47
CA GLU A 150 -1.49 12.05 -4.24
C GLU A 150 -2.67 13.02 -4.13
N PHE A 151 -2.49 14.15 -3.44
CA PHE A 151 -3.52 15.19 -3.36
C PHE A 151 -3.93 15.69 -4.75
N LEU A 152 -2.96 16.03 -5.61
CA LEU A 152 -3.26 16.48 -6.97
C LEU A 152 -3.93 15.36 -7.79
N CYS A 153 -3.43 14.12 -7.71
CA CYS A 153 -3.98 12.97 -8.43
C CYS A 153 -5.45 12.67 -8.06
N ARG A 154 -5.92 13.05 -6.87
CA ARG A 154 -7.32 12.85 -6.44
C ARG A 154 -8.24 13.96 -6.92
N ASN A 155 -7.73 15.18 -7.06
CA ASN A 155 -8.54 16.38 -7.28
C ASN A 155 -8.42 16.95 -8.70
N SER A 156 -7.52 16.43 -9.54
CA SER A 156 -7.28 16.93 -10.89
C SER A 156 -7.26 15.82 -11.94
N HIS A 157 -7.51 16.20 -13.19
CA HIS A 157 -7.39 15.27 -14.30
C HIS A 157 -5.91 15.05 -14.65
N ILE A 158 -5.33 13.98 -14.11
CA ILE A 158 -3.95 13.58 -14.37
C ILE A 158 -3.92 12.43 -15.39
N GLN A 159 -3.08 12.57 -16.41
CA GLN A 159 -2.86 11.52 -17.39
C GLN A 159 -1.74 10.59 -16.92
N LYS A 160 -1.83 9.31 -17.29
CA LYS A 160 -0.80 8.32 -16.94
C LYS A 160 0.59 8.66 -17.49
N ARG A 161 0.70 9.47 -18.54
CA ARG A 161 2.00 9.93 -19.07
C ARG A 161 2.67 10.94 -18.13
N ASP A 162 1.89 11.75 -17.42
CA ASP A 162 2.39 12.84 -16.56
C ASP A 162 3.16 12.28 -15.34
N VAL A 163 2.79 11.08 -14.88
CA VAL A 163 3.40 10.39 -13.73
C VAL A 163 4.43 9.32 -14.13
N ALA A 164 4.69 9.14 -15.42
CA ALA A 164 5.51 8.02 -15.91
C ALA A 164 6.96 8.08 -15.41
N ASP A 165 7.55 9.27 -15.43
CA ASP A 165 8.94 9.45 -14.98
C ASP A 165 9.06 9.48 -13.46
N LEU A 166 8.00 9.88 -12.76
CA LEU A 166 7.91 9.73 -11.31
C LEU A 166 7.95 8.25 -10.93
N ASP A 167 7.16 7.38 -11.57
CA ASP A 167 7.16 5.94 -11.30
C ASP A 167 8.56 5.32 -11.51
N LYS A 168 9.24 5.65 -12.62
CA LYS A 168 10.62 5.19 -12.88
C LYS A 168 11.58 5.67 -11.78
N THR A 169 11.45 6.92 -11.36
CA THR A 169 12.31 7.52 -10.33
C THR A 169 12.06 6.90 -8.96
N LEU A 170 10.82 6.58 -8.62
CA LEU A 170 10.47 5.88 -7.38
C LEU A 170 11.05 4.47 -7.34
N ILE A 171 10.97 3.73 -8.45
CA ILE A 171 11.55 2.39 -8.56
C ILE A 171 13.06 2.44 -8.36
N SER A 172 13.76 3.31 -9.09
CA SER A 172 15.23 3.42 -9.00
C SER A 172 15.68 3.91 -7.62
N THR A 173 14.97 4.89 -7.06
CA THR A 173 15.24 5.44 -5.71
C THR A 173 14.98 4.41 -4.63
N GLY A 174 13.84 3.72 -4.68
CA GLY A 174 13.49 2.67 -3.73
C GLY A 174 14.49 1.53 -3.74
N LYS A 175 14.89 1.06 -4.93
CA LYS A 175 15.95 0.05 -5.06
C LYS A 175 17.27 0.51 -4.44
N ARG A 176 17.69 1.75 -4.71
CA ARG A 176 18.92 2.32 -4.14
C ARG A 176 18.87 2.40 -2.61
N ILE A 177 17.78 2.89 -2.04
CA ILE A 177 17.61 3.01 -0.58
C ILE A 177 17.60 1.64 0.10
N LEU A 178 16.99 0.63 -0.53
CA LEU A 178 17.01 -0.76 -0.06
C LEU A 178 18.31 -1.52 -0.39
N ASN A 179 19.31 -0.86 -0.98
CA ASN A 179 20.56 -1.46 -1.45
C ASN A 179 20.36 -2.65 -2.42
N LEU A 180 19.37 -2.58 -3.30
CA LEU A 180 19.04 -3.63 -4.26
C LEU A 180 19.76 -3.46 -5.59
N PRO A 181 20.22 -4.56 -6.24
CA PRO A 181 20.77 -4.48 -7.59
C PRO A 181 19.68 -4.23 -8.64
N THR A 182 20.09 -3.81 -9.85
CA THR A 182 19.17 -3.56 -10.98
C THR A 182 18.22 -4.73 -11.26
N ARG A 183 18.74 -5.97 -11.17
CA ARG A 183 17.97 -7.21 -11.41
C ARG A 183 16.90 -7.53 -10.36
N ALA A 184 16.90 -6.85 -9.21
CA ALA A 184 15.90 -7.08 -8.17
C ALA A 184 14.51 -6.77 -8.72
N ASN A 185 13.52 -7.58 -8.38
CA ASN A 185 12.16 -7.35 -8.84
C ASN A 185 11.62 -6.03 -8.26
N VAL A 186 10.94 -5.25 -9.10
CA VAL A 186 10.45 -3.90 -8.75
C VAL A 186 9.29 -3.94 -7.77
N ASN A 187 8.52 -5.02 -7.72
CA ASN A 187 7.33 -5.11 -6.89
C ASN A 187 7.65 -4.95 -5.39
N LEU A 188 8.86 -5.32 -4.94
CA LEU A 188 9.28 -5.13 -3.55
C LEU A 188 9.30 -3.64 -3.16
N VAL A 189 9.55 -2.74 -4.12
CA VAL A 189 9.51 -1.28 -3.87
C VAL A 189 8.10 -0.82 -3.54
N HIS A 190 7.09 -1.46 -4.14
CA HIS A 190 5.68 -1.09 -4.01
C HIS A 190 5.00 -1.69 -2.78
N LEU A 191 5.51 -2.81 -2.24
CA LEU A 191 4.98 -3.40 -1.02
C LEU A 191 5.11 -2.45 0.18
N SER A 192 4.14 -2.50 1.09
CA SER A 192 4.18 -1.78 2.36
C SER A 192 5.38 -2.23 3.21
N THR A 193 5.77 -1.39 4.16
CA THR A 193 6.85 -1.72 5.10
C THR A 193 6.54 -2.97 5.90
N ASN A 194 5.28 -3.20 6.28
CA ASN A 194 4.86 -4.39 7.03
C ASN A 194 4.95 -5.67 6.21
N LYS A 195 4.98 -5.54 4.88
CA LYS A 195 5.15 -6.63 3.91
C LYS A 195 6.57 -6.63 3.32
N GLY A 196 7.53 -5.98 3.96
CA GLY A 196 8.96 -6.06 3.61
C GLY A 196 9.43 -5.10 2.51
N GLY A 197 8.57 -4.19 2.04
CA GLY A 197 8.87 -3.26 0.96
C GLY A 197 9.13 -1.81 1.36
N ALA A 198 9.38 -0.97 0.35
CA ALA A 198 9.67 0.46 0.53
C ALA A 198 8.42 1.35 0.67
N ALA A 199 7.23 0.81 0.45
CA ALA A 199 5.95 1.51 0.43
C ALA A 199 5.94 2.73 -0.51
N LEU A 200 6.63 2.64 -1.65
CA LEU A 200 6.59 3.67 -2.69
C LEU A 200 5.56 3.26 -3.74
N PRO A 201 4.46 4.01 -3.91
CA PRO A 201 3.36 3.59 -4.77
C PRO A 201 3.72 3.62 -6.26
N HIS A 202 2.95 2.86 -7.05
CA HIS A 202 2.93 2.94 -8.50
C HIS A 202 1.81 3.91 -8.93
N PHE A 203 2.13 5.17 -9.19
CA PHE A 203 1.16 6.25 -9.43
C PHE A 203 0.22 5.96 -10.58
N ARG A 204 0.68 5.34 -11.67
CA ARG A 204 -0.21 4.95 -12.78
C ARG A 204 -1.32 3.99 -12.38
N ALA A 205 -1.10 3.18 -11.34
CA ALA A 205 -2.11 2.26 -10.84
C ALA A 205 -2.97 2.96 -9.75
N LEU A 206 -2.36 3.83 -8.93
CA LEU A 206 -3.11 4.70 -8.02
C LEU A 206 -4.11 5.61 -8.73
N LEU A 207 -3.78 6.11 -9.92
CA LEU A 207 -4.72 6.91 -10.74
C LEU A 207 -5.99 6.13 -11.07
N ASP A 208 -5.88 4.82 -11.33
CA ASP A 208 -7.05 3.98 -11.58
C ASP A 208 -7.88 3.78 -10.29
N VAL A 209 -7.20 3.54 -9.16
CA VAL A 209 -7.86 3.41 -7.84
C VAL A 209 -8.59 4.70 -7.47
N HIS A 210 -7.96 5.86 -7.68
CA HIS A 210 -8.57 7.16 -7.39
C HIS A 210 -9.77 7.43 -8.31
N ALA A 211 -9.71 7.05 -9.60
CA ALA A 211 -10.84 7.21 -10.51
C ALA A 211 -12.07 6.42 -10.04
N ILE A 212 -11.89 5.15 -9.67
CA ILE A 212 -12.97 4.30 -9.13
C ILE A 212 -13.48 4.85 -7.80
N SER A 213 -12.57 5.17 -6.88
CA SER A 213 -12.95 5.69 -5.54
C SER A 213 -13.66 7.03 -5.62
N HIS A 214 -13.29 7.90 -6.56
CA HIS A 214 -13.94 9.20 -6.71
C HIS A 214 -15.35 9.05 -7.28
N VAL A 215 -15.52 8.24 -8.33
CA VAL A 215 -16.85 7.94 -8.88
C VAL A 215 -17.77 7.28 -7.85
N PHE A 216 -17.25 6.32 -7.07
CA PHE A 216 -18.04 5.67 -6.02
C PHE A 216 -18.55 6.69 -5.01
N ARG A 217 -17.68 7.59 -4.54
CA ARG A 217 -18.03 8.61 -3.54
C ARG A 217 -19.04 9.65 -4.05
N LEU A 218 -19.01 9.99 -5.34
CA LEU A 218 -20.03 10.88 -5.91
C LEU A 218 -21.40 10.22 -5.96
N LEU A 219 -21.46 8.96 -6.40
CA LEU A 219 -22.71 8.19 -6.43
C LEU A 219 -23.23 7.85 -5.03
N ALA A 220 -22.32 7.72 -4.05
CA ALA A 220 -22.60 7.43 -2.66
C ALA A 220 -22.64 8.68 -1.75
N SER A 221 -22.76 9.87 -2.33
CA SER A 221 -22.79 11.12 -1.56
C SER A 221 -24.05 11.18 -0.68
N ASP A 222 -23.90 11.58 0.58
CA ASP A 222 -25.02 11.85 1.48
C ASP A 222 -25.80 13.12 1.06
N ASP A 223 -25.14 14.03 0.32
CA ASP A 223 -25.81 15.16 -0.33
C ASP A 223 -26.56 14.69 -1.57
N GLN A 224 -27.89 14.75 -1.52
CA GLN A 224 -28.80 14.27 -2.56
C GLN A 224 -28.57 14.97 -3.91
N LEU A 225 -28.33 16.29 -3.89
CA LEU A 225 -28.07 17.04 -5.13
C LEU A 225 -26.81 16.50 -5.83
N THR A 226 -25.74 16.28 -5.08
CA THR A 226 -24.49 15.72 -5.60
C THR A 226 -24.68 14.30 -6.16
N SER A 227 -25.39 13.42 -5.45
CA SER A 227 -25.62 12.04 -5.91
C SER A 227 -26.53 11.99 -7.13
N ASP A 228 -27.58 12.81 -7.19
CA ASP A 228 -28.49 12.92 -8.33
C ASP A 228 -27.78 13.45 -9.58
N VAL A 229 -26.99 14.53 -9.41
CA VAL A 229 -26.15 15.09 -10.48
C VAL A 229 -25.17 14.04 -11.00
N ALA A 230 -24.53 13.30 -10.09
CA ALA A 230 -23.57 12.27 -10.43
C ALA A 230 -24.25 11.13 -11.22
N PHE A 231 -25.38 10.62 -10.72
CA PHE A 231 -26.08 9.54 -11.39
C PHE A 231 -26.66 9.97 -12.74
N ALA A 232 -27.26 11.16 -12.85
CA ALA A 232 -27.74 11.71 -14.11
C ALA A 232 -26.59 11.89 -15.13
N GLY A 233 -25.42 12.31 -14.67
CA GLY A 233 -24.21 12.41 -15.50
C GLY A 233 -23.73 11.06 -16.04
N LEU A 234 -23.73 10.02 -15.19
CA LEU A 234 -23.43 8.65 -15.60
C LEU A 234 -24.45 8.15 -16.64
N ARG A 235 -25.75 8.29 -16.34
CA ARG A 235 -26.83 7.89 -17.27
C ARG A 235 -26.70 8.59 -18.62
N GLY A 236 -26.36 9.88 -18.64
CA GLY A 236 -26.14 10.63 -19.87
C GLY A 236 -25.01 10.05 -20.74
N VAL A 237 -23.88 9.66 -20.13
CA VAL A 237 -22.78 9.00 -20.86
C VAL A 237 -23.18 7.61 -21.35
N VAL A 238 -23.89 6.84 -20.54
CA VAL A 238 -24.34 5.50 -20.90
C VAL A 238 -25.38 5.56 -22.04
N ARG A 239 -26.36 6.46 -21.94
CA ARG A 239 -27.38 6.70 -22.99
C ARG A 239 -26.74 6.98 -24.34
N LYS A 240 -25.67 7.79 -24.40
CA LYS A 240 -24.94 8.06 -25.65
C LYS A 240 -24.26 6.82 -26.23
N LYS A 241 -23.86 5.86 -25.40
CA LYS A 241 -23.27 4.58 -25.86
C LYS A 241 -24.35 3.64 -26.38
N ILE A 242 -25.40 3.42 -25.60
CA ILE A 242 -26.42 2.40 -25.90
C ILE A 242 -27.55 2.91 -26.81
N LEU A 243 -27.68 4.23 -26.98
CA LEU A 243 -28.71 4.93 -27.79
C LEU A 243 -30.15 4.74 -27.31
N ARG A 244 -30.33 4.47 -26.01
CA ARG A 244 -31.62 4.39 -25.32
C ARG A 244 -31.45 4.74 -23.86
N ASP A 245 -32.57 4.87 -23.13
CA ASP A 245 -32.52 5.12 -21.69
C ASP A 245 -31.91 3.93 -20.94
N PRO A 246 -30.83 4.14 -20.17
CA PRO A 246 -30.18 3.06 -19.45
C PRO A 246 -30.89 2.77 -18.13
N THR A 247 -30.92 1.49 -17.77
CA THR A 247 -31.26 1.03 -16.42
C THR A 247 -30.09 1.29 -15.45
N PRO A 248 -30.35 1.35 -14.13
CA PRO A 248 -29.28 1.44 -13.13
C PRO A 248 -28.27 0.28 -13.22
N SER A 249 -28.77 -0.93 -13.51
CA SER A 249 -27.94 -2.12 -13.71
C SER A 249 -27.00 -2.00 -14.93
N GLU A 250 -27.46 -1.45 -16.05
CA GLU A 250 -26.61 -1.16 -17.21
C GLU A 250 -25.56 -0.08 -16.91
N CYS A 251 -25.88 0.87 -16.04
CA CYS A 251 -24.90 1.84 -15.54
C CYS A 251 -23.80 1.16 -14.71
N ALA A 252 -24.16 0.19 -13.87
CA ALA A 252 -23.18 -0.62 -13.13
C ALA A 252 -22.32 -1.46 -14.08
N GLU A 253 -22.90 -2.06 -15.11
CA GLU A 253 -22.19 -2.81 -16.14
C GLU A 253 -21.18 -1.95 -16.93
N PHE A 254 -21.57 -0.72 -17.26
CA PHE A 254 -20.65 0.26 -17.84
C PHE A 254 -19.46 0.53 -16.90
N LEU A 255 -19.70 0.71 -15.59
CA LEU A 255 -18.66 0.95 -14.60
C LEU A 255 -17.77 -0.28 -14.34
N ASN A 256 -18.26 -1.49 -14.65
CA ASN A 256 -17.47 -2.73 -14.65
C ASN A 256 -16.42 -2.80 -15.76
N GLY A 257 -16.36 -1.83 -16.67
CA GLY A 257 -15.41 -1.86 -17.76
C GLY A 257 -15.93 -2.57 -19.01
N ASN A 258 -17.20 -2.99 -19.07
CA ASN A 258 -17.73 -3.73 -20.21
C ASN A 258 -17.55 -2.92 -21.52
N LYS A 259 -17.04 -3.55 -22.57
CA LYS A 259 -16.86 -2.98 -23.92
C LYS A 259 -17.54 -3.78 -25.03
N ALA A 260 -18.27 -4.83 -24.68
CA ALA A 260 -19.00 -5.66 -25.63
C ALA A 260 -20.39 -5.08 -25.93
N GLY A 261 -21.01 -5.59 -26.99
CA GLY A 261 -22.39 -5.27 -27.37
C GLY A 261 -22.64 -3.77 -27.56
N ASP A 262 -23.75 -3.27 -26.99
CA ASP A 262 -24.17 -1.87 -27.06
C ASP A 262 -23.12 -0.89 -26.51
N PHE A 263 -22.18 -1.35 -25.67
CA PHE A 263 -21.11 -0.54 -25.11
C PHE A 263 -19.87 -0.41 -26.02
N ALA A 264 -19.82 -1.14 -27.13
CA ALA A 264 -18.68 -1.16 -28.07
C ALA A 264 -18.57 0.11 -28.91
N ARG A 265 -19.66 0.87 -29.08
CA ARG A 265 -19.68 2.07 -29.92
C ARG A 265 -18.61 3.06 -29.48
N GLU A 266 -17.79 3.53 -30.43
CA GLU A 266 -16.94 4.69 -30.20
C GLU A 266 -17.83 5.91 -30.03
N SER A 267 -17.73 6.57 -28.88
CA SER A 267 -18.38 7.85 -28.67
C SER A 267 -17.30 8.89 -28.88
N GLY A 268 -17.49 9.84 -29.79
CA GLY A 268 -16.62 11.03 -29.94
C GLY A 268 -16.62 11.96 -28.71
N ASP A 269 -16.99 11.44 -27.54
CA ASP A 269 -17.07 12.16 -26.29
C ASP A 269 -15.67 12.52 -25.79
N LEU A 270 -15.52 13.78 -25.42
CA LEU A 270 -14.45 14.29 -24.57
C LEU A 270 -14.25 13.36 -23.36
N SER A 271 -13.01 13.16 -22.93
CA SER A 271 -12.66 12.37 -21.73
C SER A 271 -13.46 12.84 -20.49
N THR A 272 -14.53 12.12 -20.14
CA THR A 272 -15.36 12.40 -18.95
C THR A 272 -14.82 11.69 -17.71
N LEU A 273 -15.35 12.04 -16.52
CA LEU A 273 -15.07 11.28 -15.31
C LEU A 273 -15.48 9.80 -15.44
N TRP A 274 -16.65 9.55 -16.02
CA TRP A 274 -17.25 8.21 -16.15
C TRP A 274 -16.48 7.31 -17.11
N SER A 275 -16.06 7.83 -18.27
CA SER A 275 -15.26 7.05 -19.22
C SER A 275 -13.88 6.72 -18.64
N ARG A 276 -13.29 7.60 -17.83
CA ARG A 276 -12.06 7.33 -17.09
C ARG A 276 -12.23 6.23 -16.04
N ALA A 277 -13.32 6.25 -15.27
CA ALA A 277 -13.61 5.21 -14.30
C ALA A 277 -13.83 3.85 -14.97
N ARG A 278 -14.58 3.80 -16.09
CA ARG A 278 -14.73 2.59 -16.91
C ARG A 278 -13.40 2.04 -17.41
N GLN A 279 -12.53 2.91 -17.94
CA GLN A 279 -11.19 2.50 -18.38
C GLN A 279 -10.28 2.07 -17.21
N ALA A 280 -10.40 2.73 -16.05
CA ALA A 280 -9.69 2.34 -14.84
C ALA A 280 -10.14 0.96 -14.36
N ALA A 281 -11.45 0.69 -14.43
CA ALA A 281 -12.00 -0.59 -14.06
C ALA A 281 -11.51 -1.73 -14.96
N ASP A 282 -11.57 -1.55 -16.28
CA ASP A 282 -11.02 -2.50 -17.27
C ASP A 282 -9.54 -2.83 -17.02
N ARG A 283 -8.73 -1.83 -16.66
CA ARG A 283 -7.32 -2.04 -16.33
C ARG A 283 -7.12 -2.76 -15.00
N LEU A 284 -7.84 -2.36 -13.95
CA LEU A 284 -7.71 -2.94 -12.62
C LEU A 284 -8.26 -4.36 -12.54
N PHE A 285 -9.26 -4.71 -13.36
CA PHE A 285 -9.87 -6.05 -13.38
C PHE A 285 -8.88 -7.18 -13.75
N LYS A 286 -7.77 -6.81 -14.40
CA LYS A 286 -6.63 -7.70 -14.70
C LYS A 286 -5.87 -8.14 -13.46
N PHE A 287 -5.96 -7.36 -12.38
CA PHE A 287 -5.17 -7.53 -11.15
C PHE A 287 -6.06 -7.83 -9.94
N ILE A 288 -7.24 -7.24 -9.89
CA ILE A 288 -8.17 -7.28 -8.76
C ILE A 288 -9.55 -7.67 -9.28
N LYS A 289 -10.19 -8.64 -8.63
CA LYS A 289 -11.56 -9.04 -8.95
C LYS A 289 -12.53 -8.19 -8.15
N PHE A 290 -13.32 -7.37 -8.84
CA PHE A 290 -14.40 -6.59 -8.24
C PHE A 290 -15.52 -6.37 -9.27
N SER A 291 -16.71 -6.01 -8.79
CA SER A 291 -17.85 -5.64 -9.62
C SER A 291 -18.67 -4.53 -8.97
N TRP A 292 -19.18 -3.63 -9.81
CA TRP A 292 -20.25 -2.71 -9.50
C TRP A 292 -21.58 -3.42 -9.67
N THR A 293 -22.48 -3.20 -8.72
CA THR A 293 -23.88 -3.65 -8.78
C THR A 293 -24.79 -2.52 -8.33
N PHE A 294 -26.03 -2.50 -8.79
CA PHE A 294 -27.06 -1.61 -8.26
C PHE A 294 -27.97 -2.41 -7.31
N ASN A 295 -28.24 -1.86 -6.14
CA ASN A 295 -29.21 -2.41 -5.20
C ASN A 295 -30.54 -1.68 -5.43
N GLU A 296 -31.52 -2.38 -6.01
CA GLU A 296 -32.85 -1.82 -6.34
C GLU A 296 -33.65 -1.47 -5.08
N GLU A 297 -33.52 -2.24 -3.98
CA GLU A 297 -34.23 -2.00 -2.72
C GLU A 297 -33.77 -0.71 -2.03
N LEU A 298 -32.45 -0.46 -2.07
CA LEU A 298 -31.83 0.71 -1.44
C LEU A 298 -31.59 1.88 -2.42
N GLY A 299 -31.86 1.68 -3.71
CA GLY A 299 -31.64 2.68 -4.75
C GLY A 299 -30.18 3.14 -4.90
N CYS A 300 -29.19 2.30 -4.58
CA CYS A 300 -27.80 2.71 -4.50
C CYS A 300 -26.80 1.78 -5.21
N PHE A 301 -25.64 2.32 -5.59
CA PHE A 301 -24.54 1.54 -6.14
C PHE A 301 -23.69 0.90 -5.05
N ASN A 302 -23.32 -0.37 -5.26
CA ASN A 302 -22.39 -1.12 -4.42
C ASN A 302 -21.15 -1.53 -5.22
N LEU A 303 -20.03 -1.70 -4.53
CA LEU A 303 -18.79 -2.23 -5.09
C LEU A 303 -18.41 -3.51 -4.36
N ASN A 304 -18.60 -4.66 -5.01
CA ASN A 304 -18.23 -5.97 -4.51
C ASN A 304 -16.78 -6.24 -4.85
N ILE A 305 -15.94 -6.49 -3.85
CA ILE A 305 -14.53 -6.80 -4.03
C ILE A 305 -14.33 -8.27 -3.62
N TYR A 306 -13.98 -9.12 -4.58
CA TYR A 306 -13.92 -10.57 -4.41
C TYR A 306 -12.57 -11.00 -3.85
N ARG A 307 -12.51 -11.12 -2.52
CA ARG A 307 -11.34 -11.56 -1.77
C ARG A 307 -11.58 -12.95 -1.18
N SER A 308 -10.48 -13.65 -0.88
CA SER A 308 -10.51 -14.89 -0.12
C SER A 308 -10.17 -14.60 1.35
N PRO A 309 -10.88 -15.17 2.33
CA PRO A 309 -11.99 -16.12 2.17
C PRO A 309 -13.32 -15.48 1.79
N ASN A 310 -13.54 -14.20 2.14
CA ASN A 310 -14.84 -13.56 2.03
C ASN A 310 -14.81 -12.33 1.11
N PRO A 311 -15.77 -12.20 0.18
CA PRO A 311 -15.96 -10.96 -0.57
C PRO A 311 -16.38 -9.83 0.36
N VAL A 312 -16.05 -8.60 -0.03
CA VAL A 312 -16.44 -7.37 0.69
C VAL A 312 -17.35 -6.55 -0.20
N CYS A 313 -18.59 -6.34 0.24
CA CYS A 313 -19.51 -5.40 -0.41
C CYS A 313 -19.32 -4.02 0.23
N VAL A 314 -18.87 -3.04 -0.57
CA VAL A 314 -18.80 -1.64 -0.14
C VAL A 314 -20.11 -0.96 -0.54
N VAL A 315 -20.81 -0.47 0.47
CA VAL A 315 -22.07 0.29 0.37
C VAL A 315 -21.81 1.78 0.64
N PRO A 316 -22.77 2.70 0.39
CA PRO A 316 -22.55 4.14 0.55
C PRO A 316 -21.95 4.58 1.89
N SER A 317 -22.46 4.07 3.01
CA SER A 317 -21.95 4.37 4.37
C SER A 317 -20.48 3.97 4.59
N THR A 318 -19.92 3.13 3.71
CA THR A 318 -18.53 2.65 3.75
C THR A 318 -17.69 3.12 2.55
N ALA A 319 -18.17 4.11 1.78
CA ALA A 319 -17.49 4.67 0.60
C ALA A 319 -16.05 5.13 0.86
N GLY A 320 -15.74 5.52 2.10
CA GLY A 320 -14.39 5.85 2.55
C GLY A 320 -13.37 4.72 2.34
N LEU A 321 -13.82 3.46 2.35
CA LEU A 321 -12.97 2.27 2.30
C LEU A 321 -12.47 1.89 0.91
N VAL A 322 -13.14 2.30 -0.18
CA VAL A 322 -12.85 1.86 -1.56
C VAL A 322 -11.36 1.95 -1.90
N ALA A 323 -10.75 3.14 -1.73
CA ALA A 323 -9.35 3.35 -2.06
C ALA A 323 -8.37 2.55 -1.19
N ARG A 324 -8.72 2.28 0.09
CA ARG A 324 -7.90 1.43 0.96
C ARG A 324 -7.98 -0.02 0.49
N LEU A 325 -9.20 -0.52 0.30
CA LEU A 325 -9.46 -1.88 -0.12
C LEU A 325 -8.75 -2.15 -1.46
N LEU A 326 -8.99 -1.37 -2.52
CA LEU A 326 -8.34 -1.61 -3.81
C LEU A 326 -6.79 -1.58 -3.71
N ARG A 327 -6.21 -0.73 -2.84
CA ARG A 327 -4.75 -0.75 -2.61
C ARG A 327 -4.27 -2.03 -1.91
N ASP A 328 -5.01 -2.53 -0.93
CA ASP A 328 -4.71 -3.78 -0.23
C ASP A 328 -4.72 -4.99 -1.21
N ASP A 329 -5.63 -5.00 -2.18
CA ASP A 329 -5.67 -6.07 -3.20
C ASP A 329 -4.58 -5.93 -4.25
N MET A 330 -4.22 -4.70 -4.64
CA MET A 330 -3.05 -4.46 -5.47
C MET A 330 -1.77 -4.96 -4.79
N GLU A 331 -1.63 -4.72 -3.49
CA GLU A 331 -0.50 -5.22 -2.71
C GLU A 331 -0.49 -6.75 -2.68
N SER A 332 -1.65 -7.38 -2.45
CA SER A 332 -1.81 -8.84 -2.48
C SER A 332 -1.41 -9.43 -3.84
N PHE A 333 -1.76 -8.75 -4.94
CA PHE A 333 -1.34 -9.12 -6.28
C PHE A 333 0.19 -9.04 -6.45
N TYR A 334 0.84 -7.97 -5.98
CA TYR A 334 2.29 -7.83 -6.03
C TYR A 334 3.01 -8.90 -5.21
N ILE A 335 2.49 -9.26 -4.03
CA ILE A 335 2.99 -10.37 -3.22
C ILE A 335 2.90 -11.67 -4.02
N LYS A 336 1.74 -11.98 -4.61
CA LYS A 336 1.55 -13.20 -5.42
C LYS A 336 2.53 -13.27 -6.58
N GLN A 337 2.71 -12.18 -7.33
CA GLN A 337 3.69 -12.11 -8.41
C GLN A 337 5.12 -12.36 -7.91
N LEU A 338 5.52 -11.69 -6.84
CA LEU A 338 6.85 -11.87 -6.26
C LEU A 338 7.06 -13.31 -5.79
N SER A 339 6.09 -13.86 -5.05
CA SER A 339 6.11 -15.24 -4.59
C SER A 339 6.19 -16.21 -5.76
N SER A 340 5.56 -15.98 -6.91
CA SER A 340 5.69 -16.90 -8.05
C SER A 340 7.11 -17.02 -8.64
N LEU A 341 8.04 -16.13 -8.29
CA LEU A 341 9.41 -16.18 -8.79
C LEU A 341 10.22 -17.30 -8.12
N VAL A 342 10.83 -18.15 -8.92
CA VAL A 342 11.64 -19.29 -8.45
C VAL A 342 12.85 -18.87 -7.61
N ASP A 343 13.52 -17.79 -8.01
CA ASP A 343 14.76 -17.31 -7.37
C ASP A 343 14.47 -16.23 -6.31
N GLN A 344 13.85 -15.12 -6.72
CA GLN A 344 13.66 -13.95 -5.85
C GLN A 344 12.40 -14.03 -4.97
N GLY A 345 11.53 -15.04 -5.17
CA GLY A 345 10.24 -15.16 -4.50
C GLY A 345 10.22 -16.05 -3.26
N LYS A 346 11.29 -16.80 -3.00
CA LYS A 346 11.32 -17.88 -1.99
C LYS A 346 10.89 -17.44 -0.59
N THR A 347 11.35 -16.27 -0.18
CA THR A 347 11.20 -15.77 1.21
C THR A 347 9.95 -14.91 1.40
N VAL A 348 9.32 -14.48 0.30
CA VAL A 348 8.26 -13.44 0.29
C VAL A 348 7.05 -13.87 1.09
N GLU A 349 6.61 -15.12 0.92
CA GLU A 349 5.48 -15.65 1.67
C GLU A 349 5.73 -15.61 3.17
N VAL A 350 6.95 -15.87 3.63
CA VAL A 350 7.29 -15.98 5.05
C VAL A 350 7.42 -14.61 5.69
N PHE A 351 8.29 -13.73 5.15
CA PHE A 351 8.52 -12.43 5.77
C PHE A 351 7.30 -11.51 5.73
N SER A 352 6.31 -11.79 4.86
CA SER A 352 5.09 -10.99 4.74
C SER A 352 3.97 -11.40 5.72
N GLN A 353 4.13 -12.51 6.47
CA GLN A 353 3.10 -12.97 7.41
C GLN A 353 3.02 -12.12 8.67
N HIS A 354 4.16 -11.70 9.21
CA HIS A 354 4.23 -11.10 10.54
C HIS A 354 4.96 -9.73 10.54
N PRO A 355 4.40 -8.67 11.15
CA PRO A 355 5.03 -7.34 11.15
C PRO A 355 6.41 -7.30 11.80
N ALA A 356 6.71 -8.16 12.79
CA ALA A 356 8.02 -8.18 13.44
C ALA A 356 9.16 -8.52 12.46
N SER A 357 8.88 -9.31 11.43
CA SER A 357 9.83 -9.66 10.37
C SER A 357 10.36 -8.42 9.62
N ASN A 358 9.64 -7.30 9.69
CA ASN A 358 9.90 -6.10 8.91
C ASN A 358 9.96 -4.82 9.74
N HIS A 359 10.03 -4.92 11.08
CA HIS A 359 9.89 -3.78 12.00
C HIS A 359 10.82 -2.61 11.68
N PHE A 360 12.06 -2.91 11.30
CA PHE A 360 13.10 -1.92 11.00
C PHE A 360 12.83 -1.06 9.77
N LEU A 361 11.91 -1.45 8.87
CA LEU A 361 11.59 -0.66 7.67
C LEU A 361 10.90 0.67 7.97
N GLN A 362 10.21 0.77 9.11
CA GLN A 362 9.52 2.00 9.50
C GLN A 362 10.41 2.95 10.30
N ALA A 363 11.07 2.42 11.35
CA ALA A 363 11.78 3.22 12.34
C ALA A 363 13.30 3.00 12.36
N GLY A 364 13.81 1.97 11.67
CA GLY A 364 15.21 1.53 11.78
C GLY A 364 15.59 1.02 13.16
N ASP A 365 14.60 0.70 13.99
CA ASP A 365 14.82 0.22 15.34
C ASP A 365 15.59 -1.11 15.33
N ILE A 366 16.54 -1.24 16.25
CA ILE A 366 17.21 -2.51 16.58
C ILE A 366 17.94 -3.13 15.36
N THR A 367 18.28 -2.36 14.33
CA THR A 367 18.93 -2.88 13.10
C THR A 367 20.10 -2.01 12.70
N ARG A 368 21.28 -2.62 12.48
CA ARG A 368 22.49 -1.88 12.07
C ARG A 368 22.40 -1.47 10.60
N PHE A 369 23.09 -0.41 10.21
CA PHE A 369 23.17 -0.01 8.79
C PHE A 369 23.74 -1.11 7.88
N CYS A 370 24.71 -1.88 8.37
CA CYS A 370 25.27 -3.01 7.62
C CYS A 370 24.26 -4.16 7.44
N ASP A 371 23.37 -4.37 8.42
CA ASP A 371 22.29 -5.37 8.37
C ASP A 371 21.19 -4.94 7.40
N TRP A 372 20.83 -3.65 7.40
CA TRP A 372 19.93 -3.05 6.40
C TRP A 372 20.44 -3.29 4.97
N ASN A 373 21.72 -2.98 4.73
CA ASN A 373 22.34 -3.14 3.42
C ASN A 373 22.42 -4.61 2.97
N PHE A 374 22.36 -5.56 3.90
CA PHE A 374 22.39 -6.98 3.62
C PHE A 374 20.99 -7.55 3.35
N ILE A 375 20.01 -7.19 4.19
CA ILE A 375 18.79 -8.00 4.35
C ILE A 375 17.90 -8.05 3.10
N HIS A 376 17.68 -6.91 2.44
CA HIS A 376 16.81 -6.86 1.27
C HIS A 376 17.37 -7.66 0.09
N ARG A 377 18.70 -7.62 -0.08
CA ARG A 377 19.40 -8.44 -1.08
C ARG A 377 19.30 -9.92 -0.73
N ALA A 378 19.47 -10.27 0.54
CA ALA A 378 19.40 -11.64 1.00
C ALA A 378 18.01 -12.26 0.74
N ARG A 379 16.94 -11.53 1.09
CA ARG A 379 15.56 -11.97 0.87
C ARG A 379 15.21 -12.22 -0.59
N LEU A 380 15.73 -11.39 -1.50
CA LEU A 380 15.53 -11.55 -2.95
C LEU A 380 16.55 -12.45 -3.65
N GLY A 381 17.38 -13.23 -2.94
CA GLY A 381 18.38 -14.08 -3.60
C GLY A 381 19.44 -13.29 -4.38
N CYS A 382 19.70 -12.05 -3.97
CA CYS A 382 20.52 -11.04 -4.65
C CYS A 382 21.92 -10.84 -4.05
N LEU A 383 22.35 -11.74 -3.16
CA LEU A 383 23.72 -11.79 -2.66
C LEU A 383 24.68 -12.35 -3.71
N GLN A 384 25.94 -11.92 -3.63
CA GLN A 384 27.00 -12.36 -4.54
C GLN A 384 27.62 -13.67 -4.03
N LEU A 385 26.98 -14.79 -4.38
CA LEU A 385 27.48 -16.14 -4.15
C LEU A 385 27.69 -16.84 -5.49
N ASN A 386 28.57 -17.84 -5.54
CA ASN A 386 28.97 -18.49 -6.77
C ASN A 386 27.78 -19.08 -7.54
N ALA A 387 26.79 -19.66 -6.85
CA ALA A 387 25.62 -20.24 -7.51
C ALA A 387 24.50 -19.23 -7.82
N THR A 388 24.60 -17.98 -7.39
CA THR A 388 23.57 -16.92 -7.58
C THR A 388 24.00 -15.82 -8.55
N MET A 389 25.27 -15.81 -8.98
CA MET A 389 25.78 -14.89 -10.00
C MET A 389 25.34 -15.34 -11.40
N ARG A 390 24.31 -14.68 -11.95
CA ARG A 390 23.86 -14.91 -13.32
C ARG A 390 24.93 -14.46 -14.32
N PHE A 391 25.11 -15.23 -15.38
CA PHE A 391 26.07 -14.97 -16.47
C PHE A 391 27.55 -14.98 -16.05
N SER A 392 27.86 -15.49 -14.85
CA SER A 392 29.25 -15.72 -14.44
C SER A 392 29.70 -17.11 -14.92
N LYS A 393 30.91 -17.20 -15.49
CA LYS A 393 31.60 -18.48 -15.76
C LYS A 393 32.18 -19.13 -14.50
N ARG A 394 31.89 -18.59 -13.30
CA ARG A 394 32.43 -19.09 -12.03
C ARG A 394 31.85 -20.45 -11.68
N ASN A 395 32.71 -21.30 -11.12
CA ASN A 395 32.31 -22.59 -10.58
C ASN A 395 31.23 -22.40 -9.49
N PRO A 396 30.03 -23.02 -9.61
CA PRO A 396 28.94 -22.83 -8.66
C PRO A 396 29.21 -23.43 -7.28
N LYS A 397 30.28 -24.23 -7.12
CA LYS A 397 30.63 -24.87 -5.85
C LYS A 397 30.93 -23.83 -4.75
N CYS A 398 30.68 -24.25 -3.52
CA CYS A 398 30.99 -23.49 -2.32
C CYS A 398 32.49 -23.26 -2.18
N ARG A 399 32.90 -22.00 -2.05
CA ARG A 399 34.31 -21.60 -1.91
C ARG A 399 34.96 -22.02 -0.61
N LYS A 400 34.17 -22.47 0.38
CA LYS A 400 34.66 -22.87 1.72
C LYS A 400 34.67 -24.37 1.92
N CYS A 401 33.63 -25.08 1.49
CA CYS A 401 33.48 -26.50 1.79
C CYS A 401 33.27 -27.38 0.56
N GLY A 402 33.40 -26.83 -0.66
CA GLY A 402 33.31 -27.61 -1.91
C GLY A 402 31.91 -28.12 -2.27
N TYR A 403 30.88 -27.84 -1.48
CA TYR A 403 29.49 -28.25 -1.74
C TYR A 403 29.03 -27.81 -3.14
N VAL A 404 28.24 -28.63 -3.83
CA VAL A 404 27.89 -28.47 -5.26
C VAL A 404 27.33 -27.09 -5.64
N ARG A 405 26.60 -26.42 -4.75
CA ARG A 405 26.03 -25.09 -5.01
C ARG A 405 26.16 -24.14 -3.82
N GLU A 406 26.95 -23.08 -3.99
CA GLU A 406 27.07 -21.96 -3.04
C GLU A 406 25.83 -21.06 -3.08
N THR A 407 24.77 -21.48 -2.41
CA THR A 407 23.50 -20.74 -2.31
C THR A 407 23.36 -20.08 -0.93
N ILE A 408 22.44 -19.13 -0.79
CA ILE A 408 22.14 -18.50 0.51
C ILE A 408 21.73 -19.55 1.56
N PRO A 409 20.77 -20.48 1.30
CA PRO A 409 20.46 -21.55 2.25
C PRO A 409 21.69 -22.35 2.65
N HIS A 410 22.55 -22.70 1.69
CA HIS A 410 23.77 -23.43 2.00
C HIS A 410 24.69 -22.63 2.93
N VAL A 411 25.02 -21.40 2.58
CA VAL A 411 25.95 -20.56 3.37
C VAL A 411 25.42 -20.30 4.77
N LEU A 412 24.13 -19.98 4.90
CA LEU A 412 23.54 -19.57 6.18
C LEU A 412 23.11 -20.71 7.09
N ASN A 413 22.92 -21.93 6.56
CA ASN A 413 22.35 -23.04 7.33
C ASN A 413 23.12 -24.38 7.21
N HIS A 414 23.97 -24.58 6.19
CA HIS A 414 24.53 -25.92 5.90
C HIS A 414 26.03 -25.98 5.60
N CYS A 415 26.72 -24.85 5.41
CA CYS A 415 28.16 -24.76 5.22
C CYS A 415 28.94 -25.02 6.54
N LYS A 416 29.35 -26.27 6.79
CA LYS A 416 29.96 -26.74 8.06
C LYS A 416 31.06 -25.85 8.68
N PRO A 417 31.93 -25.15 7.91
CA PRO A 417 32.86 -24.17 8.46
C PRO A 417 32.23 -23.09 9.35
N HIS A 418 30.92 -22.85 9.23
CA HIS A 418 30.15 -21.87 10.01
C HIS A 418 29.32 -22.49 11.14
N SER A 419 29.56 -23.76 11.50
CA SER A 419 28.75 -24.48 12.49
C SER A 419 28.73 -23.83 13.87
N ASP A 420 29.85 -23.27 14.32
CA ASP A 420 29.92 -22.52 15.58
C ASP A 420 29.07 -21.24 15.54
N ALA A 421 29.02 -20.56 14.40
CA ALA A 421 28.16 -19.41 14.19
C ALA A 421 26.67 -19.79 14.32
N TRP A 422 26.28 -20.94 13.76
CA TRP A 422 24.89 -21.40 13.84
C TRP A 422 24.48 -21.72 15.26
N LYS A 423 25.35 -22.38 16.04
CA LYS A 423 25.12 -22.66 17.46
C LYS A 423 24.95 -21.35 18.23
N ARG A 424 25.86 -20.38 18.07
CA ARG A 424 25.75 -19.07 18.74
C ARG A 424 24.50 -18.29 18.32
N ARG A 425 24.12 -18.34 17.05
CA ARG A 425 22.86 -17.74 16.56
C ARG A 425 21.64 -18.38 17.22
N HIS A 426 21.62 -19.70 17.30
CA HIS A 426 20.58 -20.46 17.97
C HIS A 426 20.49 -20.11 19.46
N ASP A 427 21.61 -20.18 20.17
CA ASP A 427 21.68 -19.90 21.61
C ASP A 427 21.26 -18.46 21.91
N ALA A 428 21.58 -17.49 21.04
CA ALA A 428 21.13 -16.11 21.20
C ALA A 428 19.60 -15.99 21.21
N ILE A 429 18.89 -16.75 20.36
CA ILE A 429 17.43 -16.74 20.29
C ILE A 429 16.83 -17.45 21.52
N GLN A 430 17.33 -18.64 21.82
CA GLN A 430 16.92 -19.43 22.98
C GLN A 430 17.07 -18.64 24.29
N ASN A 431 18.23 -18.02 24.50
CA ASN A 431 18.51 -17.24 25.70
C ASN A 431 17.60 -16.02 25.85
N ARG A 432 17.17 -15.39 24.74
CA ARG A 432 16.19 -14.29 24.80
C ARG A 432 14.83 -14.76 25.28
N VAL A 433 14.36 -15.90 24.77
CA VAL A 433 13.07 -16.46 25.18
C VAL A 433 13.13 -16.98 26.62
N ALA A 434 14.21 -17.65 27.02
CA ALA A 434 14.38 -18.10 28.40
C ALA A 434 14.34 -16.92 29.40
N ARG A 435 15.02 -15.81 29.09
CA ARG A 435 14.97 -14.58 29.92
C ARG A 435 13.61 -13.89 29.93
N ALA A 436 12.76 -14.15 28.94
CA ALA A 436 11.42 -13.59 28.84
C ALA A 436 10.43 -14.26 29.80
N ILE A 437 10.70 -15.50 30.17
CA ILE A 437 9.84 -16.29 31.06
C ILE A 437 10.17 -15.88 32.49
N SER A 438 9.22 -15.21 33.15
CA SER A 438 9.37 -14.79 34.54
C SER A 438 9.48 -16.00 35.48
N SER A 439 10.29 -15.89 36.52
CA SER A 439 10.35 -16.90 37.61
C SER A 439 9.00 -17.08 38.32
N SER A 440 8.09 -16.11 38.21
CA SER A 440 6.73 -16.25 38.70
C SER A 440 5.91 -17.31 37.94
N VAL A 441 6.24 -17.60 36.68
CA VAL A 441 5.55 -18.58 35.83
C VAL A 441 5.94 -20.01 36.20
N GLY A 442 7.22 -20.24 36.48
CA GLY A 442 7.75 -21.59 36.73
C GLY A 442 9.26 -21.66 36.68
N SER A 443 9.78 -22.89 36.62
CA SER A 443 11.21 -23.16 36.47
C SER A 443 11.55 -23.48 35.02
N VAL A 444 12.67 -22.95 34.53
CA VAL A 444 13.17 -23.18 33.17
C VAL A 444 14.47 -23.97 33.27
N SER A 445 14.55 -25.08 32.54
CA SER A 445 15.79 -25.83 32.30
C SER A 445 16.20 -25.71 30.84
N ILE A 446 17.50 -25.62 30.59
CA ILE A 446 18.08 -25.34 29.27
C ILE A 446 19.13 -26.39 28.95
N ASN A 447 19.08 -26.96 27.74
CA ASN A 447 20.09 -27.87 27.19
C ASN A 447 20.48 -29.02 28.14
N LYS A 448 19.51 -29.56 28.88
CA LYS A 448 19.70 -30.69 29.80
C LYS A 448 19.15 -31.98 29.19
N LYS A 449 19.83 -33.09 29.44
CA LYS A 449 19.30 -34.43 29.13
C LYS A 449 17.98 -34.63 29.86
N PHE A 450 16.96 -35.09 29.15
CA PHE A 450 15.68 -35.42 29.76
C PHE A 450 15.78 -36.79 30.45
N PRO A 451 15.50 -36.90 31.76
CA PRO A 451 15.58 -38.16 32.49
C PRO A 451 14.40 -39.08 32.16
N GLY A 452 14.52 -40.38 32.45
CA GLY A 452 13.38 -41.31 32.45
C GLY A 452 12.96 -41.86 31.08
N ILE A 453 13.66 -41.49 30.01
CA ILE A 453 13.40 -42.01 28.65
C ILE A 453 14.59 -42.82 28.12
N ALA A 454 14.30 -43.88 27.36
CA ALA A 454 15.33 -44.75 26.79
C ALA A 454 16.23 -44.02 25.77
N GLN A 455 15.69 -43.01 25.08
CA GLN A 455 16.43 -42.19 24.12
C GLN A 455 17.15 -41.04 24.83
N THR A 456 18.41 -40.76 24.48
CA THR A 456 19.10 -39.57 24.99
C THR A 456 18.63 -38.32 24.24
N LEU A 457 17.55 -37.70 24.72
CA LEU A 457 17.05 -36.43 24.18
C LEU A 457 17.50 -35.24 25.05
N ILE A 458 17.96 -34.19 24.39
CA ILE A 458 18.38 -32.93 25.01
C ILE A 458 17.51 -31.83 24.37
N PRO A 459 16.33 -31.53 24.94
CA PRO A 459 15.54 -30.40 24.49
C PRO A 459 16.25 -29.09 24.81
N ASP A 460 16.07 -28.09 23.95
CA ASP A 460 16.69 -26.78 24.16
C ASP A 460 16.15 -26.11 25.42
N MET A 461 14.83 -26.21 25.67
CA MET A 461 14.20 -25.63 26.83
C MET A 461 13.04 -26.48 27.35
N VAL A 462 12.98 -26.67 28.67
CA VAL A 462 11.81 -27.25 29.34
C VAL A 462 11.34 -26.26 30.41
N LEU A 463 10.08 -25.82 30.29
CA LEU A 463 9.41 -25.00 31.29
C LEU A 463 8.47 -25.89 32.11
N THR A 464 8.68 -25.94 33.41
CA THR A 464 7.73 -26.53 34.37
C THR A 464 7.01 -25.39 35.08
N LYS A 465 5.73 -25.19 34.77
CA LYS A 465 4.90 -24.17 35.42
C LYS A 465 4.65 -24.53 36.88
N LYS A 466 4.34 -23.51 37.69
CA LYS A 466 3.88 -23.72 39.07
C LYS A 466 2.59 -24.54 39.17
N SER A 467 1.76 -24.56 38.12
CA SER A 467 0.56 -25.41 38.03
C SER A 467 0.87 -26.89 37.83
N GLY A 468 2.13 -27.28 37.58
CA GLY A 468 2.52 -28.66 37.28
C GLY A 468 2.57 -29.00 35.78
N GLU A 469 2.08 -28.11 34.90
CA GLU A 469 2.20 -28.29 33.44
C GLU A 469 3.66 -28.18 32.97
N VAL A 470 4.04 -29.06 32.04
CA VAL A 470 5.39 -29.11 31.46
C VAL A 470 5.35 -28.79 29.96
N PHE A 471 6.19 -27.85 29.52
CA PHE A 471 6.34 -27.47 28.13
C PHE A 471 7.76 -27.76 27.65
N VAL A 472 7.89 -28.70 26.72
CA VAL A 472 9.13 -28.97 25.98
C VAL A 472 9.18 -28.07 24.75
N ILE A 473 10.25 -27.31 24.61
CA ILE A 473 10.37 -26.25 23.61
C ILE A 473 11.73 -26.38 22.95
N ASP A 474 11.72 -26.52 21.64
CA ASP A 474 12.94 -26.55 20.84
C ASP A 474 12.97 -25.35 19.87
N PHE A 475 14.16 -24.83 19.61
CA PHE A 475 14.37 -23.67 18.76
C PHE A 475 14.94 -24.11 17.43
N THR A 476 14.45 -23.52 16.35
CA THR A 476 14.95 -23.82 15.02
C THR A 476 15.10 -22.57 14.19
N VAL A 477 16.30 -22.42 13.61
CA VAL A 477 16.59 -21.37 12.63
C VAL A 477 16.59 -22.01 11.25
N ALA A 478 15.46 -21.89 10.55
CA ALA A 478 15.25 -22.48 9.24
C ALA A 478 15.47 -21.44 8.12
N PHE A 479 15.95 -21.88 6.96
CA PHE A 479 15.93 -21.00 5.79
C PHE A 479 14.49 -20.82 5.31
N GLU A 480 14.11 -19.59 5.00
CA GLU A 480 12.74 -19.14 4.70
C GLU A 480 12.30 -19.51 3.26
N ASP A 481 12.41 -20.77 2.85
CA ASP A 481 11.93 -21.20 1.53
C ASP A 481 10.44 -21.59 1.62
N ARG A 482 9.55 -20.61 1.40
CA ARG A 482 8.08 -20.75 1.52
C ARG A 482 7.60 -21.08 2.93
N LEU A 483 6.29 -20.98 3.15
CA LEU A 483 5.66 -21.34 4.43
C LEU A 483 5.85 -22.82 4.80
N SER A 484 5.94 -23.70 3.80
CA SER A 484 6.12 -25.14 4.01
C SER A 484 7.44 -25.48 4.70
N SER A 485 8.51 -24.68 4.51
CA SER A 485 9.77 -24.88 5.23
C SER A 485 9.62 -24.70 6.74
N PHE A 486 8.86 -23.69 7.17
CA PHE A 486 8.60 -23.41 8.58
C PHE A 486 7.71 -24.48 9.21
N ALA A 487 6.64 -24.88 8.51
CA ALA A 487 5.76 -25.96 8.96
C ALA A 487 6.54 -27.27 9.15
N LYS A 488 7.37 -27.66 8.17
CA LYS A 488 8.22 -28.86 8.26
C LYS A 488 9.25 -28.76 9.39
N ALA A 489 9.88 -27.60 9.56
CA ALA A 489 10.85 -27.38 10.63
C ALA A 489 10.21 -27.50 12.02
N ARG A 490 9.00 -26.95 12.21
CA ARG A 490 8.22 -27.09 13.44
C ARG A 490 7.85 -28.55 13.70
N GLN A 491 7.21 -29.19 12.72
CA GLN A 491 6.71 -30.55 12.87
C GLN A 491 7.84 -31.54 13.17
N GLY A 492 8.98 -31.43 12.47
CA GLY A 492 10.13 -32.31 12.72
C GLY A 492 10.72 -32.16 14.13
N LYS A 493 10.61 -30.99 14.76
CA LYS A 493 11.00 -30.81 16.17
C LYS A 493 9.95 -31.37 17.13
N ILE A 494 8.66 -31.17 16.83
CA ILE A 494 7.56 -31.76 17.60
C ILE A 494 7.70 -33.29 17.63
N ASP A 495 7.85 -33.92 16.47
CA ASP A 495 7.96 -35.37 16.33
C ASP A 495 9.18 -35.91 17.11
N LYS A 496 10.32 -35.20 17.04
CA LYS A 496 11.55 -35.58 17.74
C LYS A 496 11.38 -35.66 19.26
N TYR A 497 10.61 -34.74 19.87
CA TYR A 497 10.45 -34.68 21.33
C TYR A 497 9.09 -35.16 21.84
N LEU A 498 8.22 -35.64 20.95
CA LEU A 498 6.98 -36.30 21.33
C LEU A 498 7.17 -37.42 22.37
N PRO A 499 8.24 -38.25 22.32
CA PRO A 499 8.48 -39.28 23.33
C PRO A 499 8.61 -38.74 24.76
N ILE A 500 9.11 -37.50 24.94
CA ILE A 500 9.20 -36.85 26.27
C ILE A 500 7.78 -36.58 26.80
N VAL A 501 6.91 -36.05 25.94
CA VAL A 501 5.53 -35.73 26.29
C VAL A 501 4.74 -36.99 26.63
N GLU A 502 4.90 -38.06 25.86
CA GLU A 502 4.26 -39.35 26.11
C GLU A 502 4.73 -39.98 27.42
N HIS A 503 6.03 -39.86 27.74
CA HIS A 503 6.57 -40.29 29.03
C HIS A 503 5.97 -39.50 30.19
N LEU A 504 5.95 -38.16 30.11
CA LEU A 504 5.37 -37.31 31.16
C LEU A 504 3.88 -37.55 31.37
N ARG A 505 3.12 -37.80 30.29
CA ARG A 505 1.69 -38.13 30.39
C ARG A 505 1.46 -39.48 31.06
N ARG A 506 2.32 -40.48 30.82
CA ARG A 506 2.29 -41.75 31.55
C ARG A 506 2.57 -41.59 33.05
N GLU A 507 3.35 -40.58 33.42
CA GLU A 507 3.56 -40.18 34.83
C GLU A 507 2.41 -39.31 35.41
N GLY A 508 1.30 -39.13 34.68
CA GLY A 508 0.16 -38.35 35.13
C GLY A 508 0.32 -36.83 35.01
N LYS A 509 1.35 -36.34 34.31
CA LYS A 509 1.58 -34.89 34.10
C LYS A 509 0.89 -34.38 32.84
N VAL A 510 0.45 -33.11 32.89
CA VAL A 510 0.01 -32.38 31.69
C VAL A 510 1.24 -31.86 30.96
N ALA A 511 1.53 -32.43 29.79
CA ALA A 511 2.73 -32.10 29.02
C ALA A 511 2.41 -31.72 27.56
N HIS A 512 3.19 -30.77 27.04
CA HIS A 512 3.10 -30.24 25.69
C HIS A 512 4.49 -30.13 25.06
N VAL A 513 4.56 -30.30 23.74
CA VAL A 513 5.76 -30.05 22.94
C VAL A 513 5.41 -29.02 21.87
N ASP A 514 6.32 -28.08 21.62
CA ASP A 514 6.23 -27.17 20.49
C ASP A 514 7.63 -26.69 20.08
N ALA A 515 7.72 -25.98 18.95
CA ALA A 515 8.95 -25.35 18.50
C ALA A 515 8.81 -23.83 18.37
N ILE A 516 9.92 -23.11 18.51
CA ILE A 516 10.02 -21.71 18.11
C ILE A 516 10.80 -21.65 16.80
N VAL A 517 10.11 -21.29 15.71
CA VAL A 517 10.69 -21.22 14.37
C VAL A 517 11.02 -19.78 14.03
N VAL A 518 12.28 -19.51 13.71
CA VAL A 518 12.75 -18.22 13.22
C VAL A 518 13.47 -18.43 11.90
N GLY A 519 13.24 -17.53 10.96
CA GLY A 519 13.88 -17.58 9.67
C GLY A 519 15.32 -17.07 9.71
N SER A 520 16.24 -17.70 8.99
CA SER A 520 17.62 -17.24 8.87
C SER A 520 17.76 -15.78 8.41
N LEU A 521 16.75 -15.20 7.76
CA LEU A 521 16.71 -13.82 7.29
C LEU A 521 15.73 -12.97 8.14
N GLY A 522 15.53 -13.36 9.39
CA GLY A 522 14.79 -12.61 10.38
C GLY A 522 13.27 -12.67 10.23
N SER A 523 12.71 -13.68 9.56
CA SER A 523 11.26 -13.87 9.57
C SER A 523 10.77 -14.53 10.85
N TRP A 524 9.67 -14.02 11.40
CA TRP A 524 8.97 -14.57 12.55
C TRP A 524 7.81 -15.47 12.09
N ASP A 525 7.75 -16.72 12.58
CA ASP A 525 6.59 -17.58 12.40
C ASP A 525 5.43 -17.11 13.30
N PRO A 526 4.26 -16.72 12.75
CA PRO A 526 3.10 -16.35 13.54
C PRO A 526 2.67 -17.42 14.55
N SER A 527 2.94 -18.70 14.27
CA SER A 527 2.60 -19.81 15.16
C SER A 527 3.38 -19.77 16.48
N ASN A 528 4.49 -19.02 16.54
CA ASN A 528 5.23 -18.79 17.78
C ASN A 528 4.41 -17.98 18.80
N ASP A 529 3.47 -17.13 18.37
CA ASP A 529 2.77 -16.21 19.27
C ASP A 529 1.87 -16.96 20.24
N ALA A 530 1.10 -17.92 19.73
CA ALA A 530 0.26 -18.80 20.55
C ALA A 530 1.12 -19.61 21.52
N ALA A 531 2.25 -20.15 21.04
CA ALA A 531 3.18 -20.89 21.86
C ALA A 531 3.71 -20.04 23.04
N LEU A 532 4.21 -18.84 22.77
CA LEU A 532 4.77 -17.97 23.81
C LEU A 532 3.72 -17.48 24.80
N ALA A 533 2.50 -17.18 24.33
CA ALA A 533 1.41 -16.74 25.20
C ALA A 533 1.04 -17.82 26.23
N GLN A 534 0.96 -19.10 25.82
CA GLN A 534 0.72 -20.23 26.72
C GLN A 534 1.80 -20.41 27.79
N ARG A 535 2.99 -19.83 27.59
CA ARG A 535 4.18 -19.98 28.44
C ARG A 535 4.42 -18.74 29.33
N GLY A 536 3.42 -17.87 29.47
CA GLY A 536 3.43 -16.76 30.41
C GLY A 536 4.18 -15.52 29.94
N VAL A 537 4.55 -15.43 28.66
CA VAL A 537 5.19 -14.23 28.10
C VAL A 537 4.12 -13.15 27.86
N SER A 538 4.26 -12.00 28.51
CA SER A 538 3.30 -10.90 28.35
C SER A 538 3.29 -10.36 26.91
N LYS A 539 2.12 -9.95 26.41
CA LYS A 539 1.98 -9.39 25.05
C LYS A 539 2.88 -8.17 24.79
N LYS A 540 3.06 -7.31 25.80
CA LYS A 540 3.91 -6.11 25.71
C LYS A 540 5.38 -6.50 25.52
N TYR A 541 5.86 -7.45 26.32
CA TYR A 541 7.24 -7.93 26.23
C TYR A 541 7.49 -8.73 24.95
N ALA A 542 6.53 -9.56 24.54
CA ALA A 542 6.60 -10.36 23.31
C ALA A 542 6.89 -9.49 22.08
N LYS A 543 6.19 -8.35 21.93
CA LYS A 543 6.41 -7.42 20.80
C LYS A 543 7.85 -6.93 20.68
N LEU A 544 8.49 -6.57 21.79
CA LEU A 544 9.89 -6.13 21.78
C LEU A 544 10.83 -7.32 21.50
N MET A 545 10.55 -8.47 22.13
CA MET A 545 11.34 -9.68 21.96
C MET A 545 11.36 -10.18 20.51
N TRP A 546 10.23 -10.18 19.81
CA TRP A 546 10.15 -10.59 18.41
C TRP A 546 11.08 -9.76 17.53
N LYS A 547 11.05 -8.43 17.71
CA LYS A 547 11.94 -7.50 16.98
C LYS A 547 13.40 -7.80 17.24
N LEU A 548 13.78 -7.95 18.52
CA LEU A 548 15.15 -8.29 18.92
C LEU A 548 15.62 -9.61 18.30
N ILE A 549 14.78 -10.65 18.32
CA ILE A 549 15.10 -11.96 17.74
C ILE A 549 15.27 -11.86 16.22
N CYS A 550 14.35 -11.19 15.52
CA CYS A 550 14.43 -10.99 14.08
C CYS A 550 15.74 -10.28 13.71
N SER A 551 16.07 -9.17 14.38
CA SER A 551 17.29 -8.42 14.09
C SER A 551 18.57 -9.16 14.45
N ASP A 552 18.62 -9.86 15.58
CA ASP A 552 19.78 -10.68 15.92
C ASP A 552 20.01 -11.78 14.89
N THR A 553 18.93 -12.38 14.40
CA THR A 553 19.03 -13.43 13.37
C THR A 553 19.58 -12.86 12.07
N ILE A 554 19.12 -11.66 11.66
CA ILE A 554 19.65 -10.94 10.50
C ILE A 554 21.13 -10.65 10.69
N ARG A 555 21.51 -10.10 11.85
CA ARG A 555 22.90 -9.77 12.20
C ARG A 555 23.81 -10.99 12.09
N TRP A 556 23.45 -12.10 12.74
CA TRP A 556 24.22 -13.34 12.66
C TRP A 556 24.36 -13.84 11.22
N SER A 557 23.28 -13.79 10.44
CA SER A 557 23.32 -14.21 9.03
C SER A 557 24.18 -13.29 8.16
N ARG A 558 24.16 -11.99 8.41
CA ARG A 558 25.06 -11.02 7.77
C ARG A 558 26.51 -11.33 8.13
N ASP A 559 26.80 -11.58 9.40
CA ASP A 559 28.15 -11.86 9.89
C ASP A 559 28.71 -13.18 9.33
N ILE A 560 27.89 -14.24 9.28
CA ILE A 560 28.20 -15.50 8.59
C ILE A 560 28.51 -15.23 7.10
N TYR A 561 27.66 -14.45 6.42
CA TYR A 561 27.86 -14.14 5.01
C TYR A 561 29.17 -13.39 4.77
N ILE A 562 29.48 -12.36 5.56
CA ILE A 562 30.71 -11.59 5.40
C ILE A 562 31.96 -12.42 5.72
N GLN A 563 31.95 -13.21 6.79
CA GLN A 563 33.04 -14.15 7.07
C GLN A 563 33.20 -15.16 5.92
N HIS A 564 32.09 -15.68 5.38
CA HIS A 564 32.12 -16.59 4.24
C HIS A 564 32.76 -15.95 3.00
N LEU A 565 32.59 -14.65 2.77
CA LEU A 565 33.19 -13.98 1.63
C LEU A 565 34.65 -13.58 1.85
N THR A 566 35.03 -13.20 3.07
CA THR A 566 36.28 -12.46 3.35
C THR A 566 37.30 -13.24 4.18
N ASP A 567 36.92 -14.40 4.73
CA ASP A 567 37.69 -15.15 5.73
C ASP A 567 37.96 -14.42 7.06
N LYS A 568 37.49 -13.18 7.19
CA LYS A 568 37.63 -12.40 8.42
C LYS A 568 36.49 -12.72 9.38
N LYS A 569 36.83 -13.27 10.54
CA LYS A 569 35.88 -13.53 11.63
C LYS A 569 35.14 -12.25 12.02
N GLN A 570 33.82 -12.34 12.22
CA GLN A 570 32.94 -11.19 12.48
C GLN A 570 32.34 -11.18 13.90
N TYR A 571 32.46 -12.26 14.66
CA TYR A 571 31.78 -12.49 15.95
C TYR A 571 32.61 -13.29 16.94
#